data_AF-A0A7I8CAZ1-F1
#
_entry.id   AF-A0A7I8CAZ1-F1
#
_cell.length_a   1.000
_cell.length_b   1.000
_cell.length_c   1.000
_cell.angle_alpha   90.00
_cell.angle_beta   90.00
_cell.angle_gamma   90.00
#
_symmetry.space_group_name_H-M   'P 1'
#
loop_
_entity.id
_entity.type
_entity.pdbx_description
1 polymer ?
#
loop_
_entity_poly.entity_id
_entity_poly.type
_entity_poly.pdbx_seq_one_letter_code
_entity_poly.pdbx_strand_id
1 'polypeptide(L)'
;MLAEYVDEVSALNADGELRYYPGSPYLAWRLMREQDRMRLFELHSTEIDVLRHNFRDAGRRAMLFAGDGFDGIKPLLPPAPRRALVLVDPSYEDKRDYGRTLNCVEESLKRFATGTYAVWYPQVARPESQRFPDQLKRLQDRNWLHVSLTVSSPPTDGFGLFGSGMFILNPPYTLAKMLKETLPWLVEVLGLDKAAQFKIEHRGD
;
A
#
# COMPACT_ATOMS: atom_id res chain seq x y z
N MET A 1 -15.78 9.61 -0.32
CA MET A 1 -14.47 9.01 -0.66
C MET A 1 -14.54 7.48 -0.75
N LEU A 2 -15.21 6.79 0.18
CA LEU A 2 -15.22 5.31 0.18
C LEU A 2 -16.18 4.66 -0.82
N ALA A 3 -17.18 5.39 -1.33
CA ALA A 3 -18.21 4.85 -2.22
C ALA A 3 -17.60 4.14 -3.44
N GLU A 4 -16.69 4.79 -4.18
CA GLU A 4 -16.05 4.18 -5.36
C GLU A 4 -15.32 2.87 -5.04
N TYR A 5 -14.68 2.81 -3.88
CA TYR A 5 -14.01 1.59 -3.42
C TYR A 5 -15.03 0.49 -3.06
N VAL A 6 -16.10 0.84 -2.34
CA VAL A 6 -17.18 -0.08 -1.98
C VAL A 6 -17.94 -0.56 -3.23
N ASP A 7 -18.08 0.28 -4.25
CA ASP A 7 -18.70 -0.08 -5.52
C ASP A 7 -17.86 -1.14 -6.26
N GLU A 8 -16.53 -1.03 -6.24
CA GLU A 8 -15.65 -2.06 -6.82
C GLU A 8 -15.70 -3.39 -6.03
N VAL A 9 -15.86 -3.34 -4.70
CA VAL A 9 -16.11 -4.55 -3.90
C VAL A 9 -17.47 -5.15 -4.24
N SER A 10 -18.52 -4.32 -4.33
CA SER A 10 -19.89 -4.76 -4.61
C SER A 10 -20.03 -5.34 -6.01
N ALA A 11 -19.29 -4.80 -6.99
CA ALA A 11 -19.28 -5.30 -8.37
C ALA A 11 -18.78 -6.76 -8.48
N LEU A 12 -17.97 -7.24 -7.54
CA LEU A 12 -17.53 -8.63 -7.46
C LEU A 12 -18.51 -9.56 -6.71
N ASN A 13 -19.53 -8.98 -6.07
CA ASN A 13 -20.47 -9.67 -5.17
C ASN A 13 -21.90 -9.28 -5.53
N ALA A 14 -22.30 -9.55 -6.78
CA ALA A 14 -23.56 -9.07 -7.36
C ALA A 14 -24.82 -9.64 -6.66
N ASP A 15 -24.70 -10.75 -5.93
CA ASP A 15 -25.75 -11.33 -5.10
C ASP A 15 -25.90 -10.64 -3.72
N GLY A 16 -25.01 -9.69 -3.42
CA GLY A 16 -24.97 -8.96 -2.15
C GLY A 16 -24.24 -9.70 -1.03
N GLU A 17 -23.77 -10.93 -1.26
CA GLU A 17 -23.01 -11.70 -0.27
C GLU A 17 -21.51 -11.51 -0.49
N LEU A 18 -20.77 -11.12 0.56
CA LEU A 18 -19.33 -10.90 0.46
C LEU A 18 -18.57 -12.22 0.34
N ARG A 19 -18.31 -12.65 -0.90
CA ARG A 19 -17.56 -13.86 -1.27
C ARG A 19 -16.16 -13.56 -1.79
N TYR A 20 -16.01 -12.42 -2.46
CA TYR A 20 -14.77 -11.99 -3.09
C TYR A 20 -14.36 -10.62 -2.60
N TYR A 21 -13.08 -10.45 -2.28
CA TYR A 21 -12.51 -9.17 -1.93
C TYR A 21 -11.37 -8.82 -2.91
N PRO A 22 -11.44 -7.67 -3.61
CA PRO A 22 -10.46 -7.34 -4.62
C PRO A 22 -9.11 -6.99 -3.99
N GLY A 23 -8.06 -7.69 -4.41
CA GLY A 23 -6.68 -7.30 -4.11
C GLY A 23 -6.27 -6.00 -4.83
N SER A 24 -5.16 -5.39 -4.38
CA SER A 24 -4.63 -4.16 -4.98
C SER A 24 -4.37 -4.25 -6.50
N PRO A 25 -3.96 -5.39 -7.11
CA PRO A 25 -3.81 -5.48 -8.56
C PRO A 25 -5.14 -5.31 -9.31
N TYR A 26 -6.23 -5.86 -8.76
CA TYR A 26 -7.55 -5.78 -9.38
C TYR A 26 -8.08 -4.34 -9.35
N LEU A 27 -8.00 -3.69 -8.19
CA LEU A 27 -8.40 -2.28 -8.05
C LEU A 27 -7.58 -1.38 -8.99
N ALA A 28 -6.26 -1.57 -9.04
CA ALA A 28 -5.41 -0.82 -9.95
C ALA A 28 -5.81 -1.05 -11.42
N TRP A 29 -6.11 -2.29 -11.82
CA TRP A 29 -6.55 -2.60 -13.18
C TRP A 29 -7.82 -1.87 -13.58
N ARG A 30 -8.83 -1.89 -12.69
CA ARG A 30 -10.15 -1.29 -12.91
C ARG A 30 -10.09 0.23 -13.04
N LEU A 31 -9.20 0.87 -12.26
CA LEU A 31 -9.06 2.32 -12.22
C LEU A 31 -8.06 2.89 -13.25
N MET A 32 -7.17 2.05 -13.80
CA MET A 32 -6.21 2.46 -14.82
C MET A 32 -6.86 2.69 -16.19
N ARG A 33 -6.40 3.72 -16.90
CA ARG A 33 -6.82 4.00 -18.28
C ARG A 33 -6.12 3.10 -19.28
N GLU A 34 -6.54 3.12 -20.53
CA GLU A 34 -5.99 2.29 -21.61
C GLU A 34 -4.50 2.51 -21.86
N GLN A 35 -4.01 3.74 -21.71
CA GLN A 35 -2.60 4.12 -21.87
C GLN A 35 -1.73 3.77 -20.65
N ASP A 36 -2.34 3.54 -19.50
CA ASP A 36 -1.62 3.21 -18.27
C ASP A 36 -1.12 1.75 -18.34
N ARG A 37 -0.09 1.43 -17.55
CA ARG A 37 0.62 0.15 -17.56
C ARG A 37 0.95 -0.24 -16.12
N MET A 38 0.69 -1.49 -15.72
CA MET A 38 1.09 -2.03 -14.41
C MET A 38 2.09 -3.16 -14.53
N ARG A 39 3.00 -3.22 -13.56
CA ARG A 39 4.06 -4.22 -13.40
C ARG A 39 3.85 -4.82 -12.02
N LEU A 40 3.53 -6.10 -11.97
CA LEU A 40 3.18 -6.83 -10.75
C LEU A 40 4.29 -7.83 -10.45
N PHE A 41 4.77 -7.84 -9.21
CA PHE A 41 5.79 -8.76 -8.74
C PHE A 41 5.20 -9.63 -7.64
N GLU A 42 5.34 -10.94 -7.77
CA GLU A 42 4.91 -11.91 -6.76
C GLU A 42 6.01 -12.97 -6.64
N LEU A 43 6.47 -13.21 -5.41
CA LEU A 43 7.54 -14.17 -5.13
C LEU A 43 6.97 -15.58 -4.89
N HIS A 44 5.74 -15.67 -4.38
CA HIS A 44 5.09 -16.93 -4.06
C HIS A 44 4.69 -17.68 -5.33
N SER A 45 5.20 -18.90 -5.48
CA SER A 45 5.07 -19.69 -6.71
C SER A 45 3.63 -20.07 -7.06
N THR A 46 2.73 -20.21 -6.08
CA THR A 46 1.32 -20.49 -6.35
C THR A 46 0.50 -19.24 -6.61
N GLU A 47 0.77 -18.14 -5.90
CA GLU A 47 -0.02 -16.91 -6.00
C GLU A 47 0.18 -16.23 -7.35
N ILE A 48 1.39 -16.31 -7.90
CA ILE A 48 1.67 -15.78 -9.23
C ILE A 48 0.85 -16.48 -10.32
N ASP A 49 0.52 -17.76 -10.16
CA ASP A 49 -0.31 -18.48 -11.14
C ASP A 49 -1.78 -18.08 -11.06
N VAL A 50 -2.30 -17.84 -9.84
CA VAL A 50 -3.62 -17.24 -9.65
C VAL A 50 -3.67 -15.83 -10.27
N LEU A 51 -2.64 -15.02 -10.04
CA LEU A 51 -2.54 -13.68 -10.59
C LEU A 51 -2.47 -13.71 -12.13
N ARG A 52 -1.67 -14.62 -12.70
CA ARG A 52 -1.62 -14.83 -14.16
C ARG A 52 -2.96 -15.23 -14.73
N HIS A 53 -3.69 -16.13 -14.07
CA HIS A 53 -5.01 -16.53 -14.51
C HIS A 53 -5.99 -15.35 -14.53
N ASN A 54 -5.97 -14.50 -13.50
CA ASN A 54 -6.82 -13.32 -13.38
C ASN A 54 -6.49 -12.24 -14.42
N PHE A 55 -5.22 -12.14 -14.83
CA PHE A 55 -4.74 -11.12 -15.78
C PHE A 55 -4.40 -11.67 -17.18
N ARG A 56 -4.85 -12.88 -17.52
CA ARG A 56 -4.53 -13.54 -18.81
C ARG A 56 -4.91 -12.71 -20.04
N ASP A 57 -5.98 -11.91 -19.94
CA ASP A 57 -6.51 -11.09 -21.04
C ASP A 57 -5.95 -9.64 -21.02
N ALA A 58 -5.11 -9.30 -20.04
CA ALA A 58 -4.58 -7.93 -19.90
C ALA A 58 -3.48 -7.57 -20.91
N GLY A 59 -2.95 -8.57 -21.62
CA GLY A 59 -1.91 -8.38 -22.63
C GLY A 59 -0.69 -7.61 -22.11
N ARG A 60 -0.17 -6.66 -22.88
CA ARG A 60 1.00 -5.85 -22.48
C ARG A 60 0.69 -4.75 -21.44
N ARG A 61 -0.59 -4.55 -21.10
CA ARG A 61 -0.99 -3.53 -20.12
C ARG A 61 -0.66 -3.96 -18.68
N ALA A 62 -0.76 -5.24 -18.38
CA ALA A 62 -0.31 -5.83 -17.12
C ALA A 62 0.83 -6.83 -17.40
N MET A 63 2.01 -6.59 -16.82
CA MET A 63 3.12 -7.55 -16.87
C MET A 63 3.33 -8.12 -15.48
N LEU A 64 3.40 -9.45 -15.39
CA LEU A 64 3.54 -10.19 -14.14
C LEU A 64 4.91 -10.85 -14.09
N PHE A 65 5.60 -10.67 -12.98
CA PHE A 65 6.94 -11.18 -12.76
C PHE A 65 6.92 -12.09 -11.54
N ALA A 66 7.27 -13.36 -11.74
CA ALA A 66 7.52 -14.31 -10.66
C ALA A 66 8.91 -14.00 -10.08
N GLY A 67 8.97 -13.20 -9.02
CA GLY A 67 10.23 -12.73 -8.50
C GLY A 67 10.11 -11.61 -7.48
N ASP A 68 11.25 -11.23 -6.95
CA ASP A 68 11.34 -10.26 -5.88
C ASP A 68 11.03 -8.83 -6.34
N GLY A 69 9.98 -8.23 -5.77
CA GLY A 69 9.56 -6.88 -6.11
C GLY A 69 10.56 -5.79 -5.72
N PHE A 70 11.35 -5.99 -4.66
CA PHE A 70 12.35 -5.01 -4.21
C PHE A 70 13.50 -4.87 -5.22
N ASP A 71 13.87 -5.96 -5.87
CA ASP A 71 14.89 -5.92 -6.94
C ASP A 71 14.28 -5.63 -8.31
N GLY A 72 13.09 -6.17 -8.57
CA GLY A 72 12.40 -6.05 -9.84
C GLY A 72 11.98 -4.62 -10.20
N ILE A 73 11.75 -3.76 -9.21
CA ILE A 73 11.36 -2.36 -9.46
C ILE A 73 12.50 -1.47 -9.95
N LYS A 74 13.74 -1.71 -9.49
CA LYS A 74 14.92 -0.87 -9.78
C LYS A 74 15.14 -0.62 -11.29
N PRO A 75 15.09 -1.64 -12.19
CA PRO A 75 15.26 -1.42 -13.63
C PRO A 75 14.05 -0.75 -14.31
N LEU A 76 12.91 -0.62 -13.63
CA LEU A 76 11.71 0.00 -14.18
C LEU A 76 11.64 1.52 -13.94
N LEU A 77 12.58 2.07 -13.17
CA LEU A 77 12.61 3.48 -12.77
C LEU A 77 13.77 4.25 -13.43
N PRO A 78 13.52 5.46 -13.94
CA PRO A 78 12.22 6.12 -14.09
C PRO A 78 11.41 5.49 -15.25
N PRO A 79 10.07 5.44 -15.15
CA PRO A 79 9.24 4.92 -16.23
C PRO A 79 9.16 5.94 -17.38
N ALA A 80 8.95 5.47 -18.61
CA ALA A 80 8.88 6.34 -19.79
C ALA A 80 7.88 7.52 -19.68
N PRO A 81 6.66 7.35 -19.12
CA PRO A 81 5.72 8.46 -18.91
C PRO A 81 6.15 9.48 -17.84
N ARG A 82 7.23 9.20 -17.09
CA ARG A 82 7.70 9.97 -15.91
C ARG A 82 6.60 10.23 -14.88
N ARG A 83 5.66 9.29 -14.76
CA ARG A 83 4.57 9.25 -13.78
C ARG A 83 4.38 7.81 -13.34
N ALA A 84 4.37 7.57 -12.03
CA ALA A 84 4.03 6.27 -11.47
C ALA A 84 3.52 6.41 -10.03
N LEU A 85 2.64 5.48 -9.68
CA LEU A 85 2.39 5.06 -8.30
C LEU A 85 3.11 3.73 -8.10
N VAL A 86 3.91 3.64 -7.03
CA VAL A 86 4.55 2.41 -6.59
C VAL A 86 3.93 2.03 -5.25
N LEU A 87 3.25 0.89 -5.19
CA LEU A 87 2.79 0.28 -3.95
C LEU A 87 3.85 -0.72 -3.47
N VAL A 88 4.31 -0.56 -2.24
CA VAL A 88 5.21 -1.49 -1.56
C VAL A 88 4.48 -2.06 -0.35
N ASP A 89 4.12 -3.33 -0.45
CA ASP A 89 3.24 -4.01 0.51
C ASP A 89 3.76 -5.44 0.76
N PRO A 90 4.88 -5.59 1.49
CA PRO A 90 5.43 -6.90 1.83
C PRO A 90 4.66 -7.50 3.01
N SER A 91 4.79 -8.82 3.23
CA SER A 91 4.12 -9.51 4.34
C SER A 91 4.66 -9.13 5.73
N TYR A 92 5.93 -8.66 5.81
CA TYR A 92 6.65 -8.39 7.06
C TYR A 92 6.78 -9.59 8.01
N GLU A 93 6.64 -10.81 7.48
CA GLU A 93 6.91 -12.04 8.22
C GLU A 93 8.39 -12.12 8.62
N ASP A 94 9.28 -11.69 7.72
CA ASP A 94 10.69 -11.50 8.00
C ASP A 94 10.96 -10.06 8.47
N LYS A 95 11.57 -9.92 9.65
CA LYS A 95 12.00 -8.61 10.16
C LYS A 95 12.96 -7.85 9.22
N ARG A 96 13.63 -8.54 8.31
CA ARG A 96 14.49 -7.93 7.30
C ARG A 96 13.67 -7.12 6.28
N ASP A 97 12.39 -7.42 6.10
CA ASP A 97 11.52 -6.72 5.14
C ASP A 97 11.38 -5.22 5.44
N TYR A 98 11.44 -4.81 6.70
CA TYR A 98 11.49 -3.40 7.07
C TYR A 98 12.73 -2.71 6.48
N GLY A 99 13.92 -3.30 6.65
CA GLY A 99 15.16 -2.77 6.07
C GLY A 99 15.16 -2.82 4.54
N ARG A 100 14.65 -3.91 3.95
CA ARG A 100 14.55 -4.06 2.49
C ARG A 100 13.60 -3.04 1.87
N THR A 101 12.49 -2.75 2.56
CA THR A 101 11.53 -1.72 2.14
C THR A 101 12.17 -0.33 2.17
N LEU A 102 12.87 0.03 3.25
CA LEU A 102 13.59 1.31 3.32
C LEU A 102 14.57 1.44 2.16
N ASN A 103 15.43 0.45 1.96
CA ASN A 103 16.43 0.46 0.89
C ASN A 103 15.77 0.54 -0.50
N CYS A 104 14.68 -0.20 -0.72
CA CYS A 104 13.95 -0.17 -1.99
C CYS A 104 13.40 1.22 -2.28
N VAL A 105 12.76 1.85 -1.31
CA VAL A 105 12.15 3.19 -1.47
C VAL A 105 13.24 4.24 -1.63
N GLU A 106 14.32 4.17 -0.85
CA GLU A 106 15.46 5.09 -0.96
C GLU A 106 16.10 5.03 -2.36
N GLU A 107 16.40 3.83 -2.85
CA GLU A 107 16.96 3.64 -4.20
C GLU A 107 15.99 4.05 -5.30
N SER A 108 14.68 3.85 -5.07
CA SER A 108 13.65 4.29 -6.01
C SER A 108 13.57 5.82 -6.08
N LEU A 109 13.62 6.52 -4.94
CA LEU A 109 13.67 7.98 -4.88
C LEU A 109 14.92 8.53 -5.58
N LYS A 110 16.10 7.91 -5.41
CA LYS A 110 17.33 8.30 -6.12
C LYS A 110 17.19 8.21 -7.65
N ARG A 111 16.45 7.21 -8.15
CA ARG A 111 16.23 6.98 -9.59
C ARG A 111 15.08 7.81 -10.16
N PHE A 112 14.04 8.01 -9.39
CA PHE A 112 12.81 8.68 -9.81
C PHE A 112 12.18 9.44 -8.63
N ALA A 113 12.75 10.60 -8.33
CA ALA A 113 12.40 11.42 -7.17
C ALA A 113 10.95 11.95 -7.17
N THR A 114 10.30 12.03 -8.33
CA THR A 114 8.93 12.58 -8.46
C THR A 114 7.84 11.52 -8.50
N GLY A 115 8.17 10.23 -8.38
CA GLY A 115 7.17 9.16 -8.28
C GLY A 115 6.42 9.21 -6.95
N THR A 116 5.16 8.78 -6.94
CA THR A 116 4.44 8.56 -5.68
C THR A 116 4.74 7.16 -5.18
N TYR A 117 5.29 7.05 -3.96
CA TYR A 117 5.60 5.77 -3.32
C TYR A 117 4.71 5.58 -2.11
N ALA A 118 3.87 4.55 -2.12
CA ALA A 118 2.94 4.21 -1.04
C ALA A 118 3.42 2.91 -0.38
N VAL A 119 3.78 2.99 0.89
CA VAL A 119 4.30 1.87 1.68
C VAL A 119 3.26 1.50 2.72
N TRP A 120 2.70 0.29 2.62
CA TRP A 120 1.89 -0.26 3.70
C TRP A 120 2.78 -0.87 4.77
N TYR A 121 2.37 -0.80 6.04
CA TYR A 121 3.05 -1.53 7.11
C TYR A 121 2.09 -1.91 8.24
N PRO A 122 2.32 -3.04 8.93
CA PRO A 122 1.49 -3.48 10.05
C PRO A 122 1.91 -2.80 11.35
N GLN A 123 0.96 -2.54 12.24
CA GLN A 123 1.22 -2.22 13.65
C GLN A 123 1.17 -3.51 14.46
N VAL A 124 2.34 -3.97 14.89
CA VAL A 124 2.52 -5.17 15.74
C VAL A 124 3.39 -4.82 16.95
N ALA A 125 3.35 -5.65 17.98
CA ALA A 125 4.14 -5.46 19.21
C ALA A 125 5.64 -5.80 19.03
N ARG A 126 6.25 -5.32 17.93
CA ARG A 126 7.66 -5.51 17.60
C ARG A 126 8.37 -4.16 17.45
N PRO A 127 9.60 -4.01 17.98
CA PRO A 127 10.36 -2.77 17.85
C PRO A 127 10.58 -2.32 16.40
N GLU A 128 10.75 -3.24 15.46
CA GLU A 128 10.93 -2.94 14.03
C GLU A 128 9.72 -2.20 13.46
N SER A 129 8.51 -2.73 13.67
CA SER A 129 7.24 -2.10 13.27
C SER A 129 7.08 -0.71 13.90
N GLN A 130 7.38 -0.58 15.19
CA GLN A 130 7.20 0.70 15.91
C GLN A 130 8.17 1.79 15.45
N ARG A 131 9.40 1.44 15.06
CA ARG A 131 10.42 2.39 14.58
C ARG A 131 10.28 2.72 13.10
N PHE A 132 9.61 1.86 12.34
CA PHE A 132 9.55 1.94 10.88
C PHE A 132 9.02 3.28 10.34
N PRO A 133 7.93 3.87 10.87
CA PRO A 133 7.42 5.14 10.37
C PRO A 133 8.44 6.28 10.52
N ASP A 134 9.18 6.32 11.62
CA ASP A 134 10.19 7.34 11.83
C ASP A 134 11.44 7.14 10.97
N GLN A 135 11.74 5.89 10.57
CA GLN A 135 12.76 5.61 9.57
C GLN A 135 12.30 6.08 8.17
N LEU A 136 11.03 5.85 7.81
CA LEU A 136 10.47 6.31 6.54
C LEU A 136 10.45 7.85 6.43
N LYS A 137 10.14 8.57 7.52
CA LYS A 137 10.24 10.04 7.60
C LYS A 137 11.64 10.58 7.30
N ARG A 138 12.69 9.79 7.48
CA ARG A 138 14.08 10.19 7.22
C ARG A 138 14.51 9.99 5.77
N LEU A 139 13.70 9.30 4.95
CA LEU A 139 14.02 9.10 3.53
C LEU A 139 13.94 10.39 2.72
N GLN A 140 13.08 11.33 3.14
CA GLN A 140 12.95 12.64 2.52
C GLN A 140 12.47 13.66 3.55
N ASP A 141 13.09 14.85 3.57
CA ASP A 141 12.76 15.85 4.57
C ASP A 141 11.31 16.32 4.50
N ARG A 142 10.76 16.46 3.30
CA ARG A 142 9.46 17.05 2.98
C ARG A 142 8.66 16.20 1.99
N ASN A 143 7.45 16.65 1.64
CA ASN A 143 6.57 16.01 0.67
C ASN A 143 6.27 14.55 0.98
N TRP A 144 5.81 14.31 2.20
CA TRP A 144 5.36 13.00 2.65
C TRP A 144 4.10 13.12 3.50
N LEU A 145 3.33 12.04 3.51
CA LEU A 145 2.11 11.84 4.28
C LEU A 145 2.20 10.49 4.97
N HIS A 146 2.10 10.51 6.30
CA HIS A 146 1.99 9.32 7.13
C HIS A 146 0.58 9.24 7.69
N VAL A 147 -0.11 8.15 7.41
CA VAL A 147 -1.43 7.86 7.96
C VAL A 147 -1.41 6.51 8.64
N SER A 148 -1.99 6.41 9.84
CA SER A 148 -2.20 5.13 10.51
C SER A 148 -3.62 5.00 11.01
N LEU A 149 -4.13 3.76 11.01
CA LEU A 149 -5.39 3.38 11.63
C LEU A 149 -5.09 2.26 12.63
N THR A 150 -5.27 2.58 13.91
CA THR A 150 -5.22 1.65 15.03
C THR A 150 -6.66 1.24 15.33
N VAL A 151 -6.93 -0.05 15.41
CA VAL A 151 -8.28 -0.58 15.63
C VAL A 151 -8.49 -1.15 17.02
N SER A 152 -7.40 -1.49 17.73
CA SER A 152 -7.47 -2.01 19.09
C SER A 152 -6.23 -1.65 19.91
N SER A 153 -6.27 -1.99 21.19
CA SER A 153 -5.08 -2.07 22.04
C SER A 153 -4.11 -3.15 21.49
N PRO A 154 -2.79 -3.01 21.71
CA PRO A 154 -1.84 -4.07 21.39
C PRO A 154 -2.22 -5.40 22.08
N PRO A 155 -2.10 -6.55 21.40
CA PRO A 155 -2.40 -7.85 21.98
C PRO A 155 -1.51 -8.13 23.20
N THR A 156 -2.10 -8.68 24.27
CA THR A 156 -1.38 -8.95 25.53
C THR A 156 -0.36 -10.09 25.41
N ASP A 157 -0.59 -11.02 24.50
CA ASP A 157 0.34 -12.11 24.17
C ASP A 157 1.45 -11.68 23.20
N GLY A 158 1.38 -10.44 22.69
CA GLY A 158 2.33 -9.87 21.75
C GLY A 158 2.16 -10.35 20.29
N PHE A 159 1.14 -11.16 20.00
CA PHE A 159 0.90 -11.71 18.67
C PHE A 159 -0.33 -11.09 18.00
N GLY A 160 -0.20 -10.76 16.72
CA GLY A 160 -1.28 -10.17 15.92
C GLY A 160 -1.14 -8.67 15.69
N LEU A 161 -1.92 -8.19 14.73
CA LEU A 161 -1.96 -6.80 14.32
C LEU A 161 -3.03 -6.07 15.14
N PHE A 162 -2.71 -4.87 15.63
CA PHE A 162 -3.68 -3.98 16.28
C PHE A 162 -3.98 -2.73 15.43
N GLY A 163 -3.43 -2.70 14.22
CA GLY A 163 -3.62 -1.62 13.26
C GLY A 163 -2.63 -1.73 12.10
N SER A 164 -2.62 -0.70 11.27
CA SER A 164 -1.67 -0.58 10.16
C SER A 164 -1.44 0.89 9.83
N GLY A 165 -0.48 1.15 8.95
CA GLY A 165 -0.27 2.47 8.39
C GLY A 165 0.12 2.43 6.92
N MET A 166 -0.06 3.60 6.29
CA MET A 166 0.40 3.93 4.96
C MET A 166 1.36 5.11 5.07
N PHE A 167 2.56 4.96 4.55
CA PHE A 167 3.51 6.04 4.38
C PHE A 167 3.64 6.37 2.89
N ILE A 168 3.33 7.60 2.53
CA ILE A 168 3.21 8.03 1.14
C ILE A 168 4.19 9.17 0.89
N LEU A 169 5.18 8.93 0.03
CA LEU A 169 6.10 9.94 -0.49
C LEU A 169 5.51 10.55 -1.76
N ASN A 170 5.66 11.87 -1.90
CA ASN A 170 5.06 12.67 -2.97
C ASN A 170 3.54 12.40 -3.12
N PRO A 171 2.75 12.53 -2.03
CA PRO A 171 1.32 12.27 -2.06
C PRO A 171 0.58 13.29 -2.95
N PRO A 172 -0.54 12.90 -3.57
CA PRO A 172 -1.47 13.86 -4.17
C PRO A 172 -1.93 14.90 -3.15
N TYR A 173 -1.94 16.18 -3.52
CA TYR A 173 -2.19 17.29 -2.58
C TYR A 173 -3.56 17.23 -1.88
N THR A 174 -4.57 16.60 -2.50
CA THR A 174 -5.91 16.44 -1.92
C THR A 174 -5.99 15.32 -0.89
N LEU A 175 -5.05 14.37 -0.91
CA LEU A 175 -5.16 13.10 -0.18
C LEU A 175 -5.25 13.29 1.33
N ALA A 176 -4.41 14.16 1.90
CA ALA A 176 -4.41 14.44 3.34
C ALA A 176 -5.76 15.00 3.82
N LYS A 177 -6.36 15.91 3.04
CA LYS A 177 -7.69 16.48 3.34
C LYS A 177 -8.77 15.40 3.29
N MET A 178 -8.80 14.60 2.21
CA MET A 178 -9.82 13.57 2.05
C MET A 178 -9.74 12.49 3.15
N LEU A 179 -8.51 12.13 3.58
CA LEU A 179 -8.31 11.20 4.69
C LEU A 179 -8.74 11.78 6.03
N LYS A 180 -8.52 13.08 6.27
CA LYS A 180 -8.99 13.75 7.49
C LYS A 180 -10.52 13.72 7.62
N GLU A 181 -11.23 13.77 6.49
CA GLU A 181 -12.69 13.67 6.46
C GLU A 181 -13.19 12.23 6.61
N THR A 182 -12.40 11.23 6.19
CA THR A 182 -12.86 9.83 6.12
C THR A 182 -12.43 8.98 7.33
N LEU A 183 -11.24 9.18 7.88
CA LEU A 183 -10.69 8.35 8.95
C LEU A 183 -11.51 8.35 10.26
N PRO A 184 -12.16 9.46 10.68
CA PRO A 184 -13.03 9.42 11.87
C PRO A 184 -14.13 8.37 11.74
N TRP A 185 -14.77 8.29 10.57
CA TRP A 185 -15.79 7.30 10.28
C TRP A 185 -15.20 5.88 10.23
N LEU A 186 -14.01 5.70 9.66
CA LEU A 186 -13.33 4.40 9.68
C LEU A 186 -12.99 3.93 11.09
N VAL A 187 -12.62 4.82 12.01
CA VAL A 187 -12.42 4.47 13.42
C VAL A 187 -13.72 4.03 14.07
N GLU A 188 -14.82 4.73 13.79
CA GLU A 188 -16.14 4.39 14.33
C GLU A 188 -16.60 3.00 13.90
N VAL A 189 -16.41 2.63 12.62
CA VAL A 189 -16.94 1.37 12.07
C VAL A 189 -15.97 0.19 12.17
N LEU A 190 -14.66 0.42 12.23
CA LEU A 190 -13.63 -0.64 12.29
C LEU A 190 -12.99 -0.78 13.67
N GLY A 191 -13.23 0.16 14.59
CA GLY A 191 -12.69 0.12 15.94
C GLY A 191 -13.23 -1.06 16.75
N LEU A 192 -12.34 -1.79 17.39
CA LEU A 192 -12.66 -2.96 18.22
C LEU A 192 -12.68 -2.64 19.71
N ASP A 193 -11.97 -1.58 20.13
CA ASP A 193 -11.98 -1.09 21.51
C ASP A 193 -11.74 0.42 21.60
N LYS A 194 -11.59 0.94 22.83
CA LYS A 194 -11.39 2.37 23.11
C LYS A 194 -10.04 2.93 22.68
N ALA A 195 -9.07 2.08 22.32
CA ALA A 195 -7.78 2.50 21.79
C ALA A 195 -7.82 2.71 20.27
N ALA A 196 -8.94 2.40 19.61
CA ALA A 196 -9.13 2.69 18.19
C ALA A 196 -8.97 4.20 17.91
N GLN A 197 -8.08 4.52 16.97
CA GLN A 197 -7.73 5.90 16.64
C GLN A 197 -7.07 5.96 15.27
N PHE A 198 -6.99 7.16 14.70
CA PHE A 198 -6.20 7.42 13.52
C PHE A 198 -5.14 8.48 13.80
N LYS A 199 -4.06 8.43 13.01
CA LYS A 199 -3.04 9.49 12.97
C LYS A 199 -2.88 9.96 11.55
N ILE A 200 -2.78 11.27 11.35
CA ILE A 200 -2.30 11.88 10.11
C ILE A 200 -1.14 12.82 10.47
N GLU A 201 0.01 12.59 9.86
CA GLU A 201 1.15 13.50 9.87
C GLU A 201 1.54 13.78 8.42
N HIS A 202 1.86 15.01 8.08
CA HIS A 202 2.40 15.32 6.76
C HIS A 202 3.37 16.49 6.86
N ARG A 203 4.32 16.52 5.92
CA ARG A 203 5.16 17.70 5.69
C ARG A 203 5.00 18.10 4.24
N GLY A 204 4.45 19.30 4.02
CA GLY A 204 4.30 19.87 2.67
C GLY A 204 5.65 20.23 2.06
N ASP A 205 5.62 20.72 0.81
CA ASP A 205 6.80 21.20 0.08
C ASP A 205 7.43 22.47 0.69
#